data_AF-A0A0G1AZK1-F1
#
_entry.id   AF-A0A0G1AZK1-F1
#
_cell.length_a   1.000
_cell.length_b   1.000
_cell.length_c   1.000
_cell.angle_alpha   90.00
_cell.angle_beta   90.00
_cell.angle_gamma   90.00
#
_symmetry.space_group_name_H-M   'P 1'
#
loop_
_entity.id
_entity.type
_entity.pdbx_description
1 polymer ?
#
loop_
_entity_poly.entity_id
_entity_poly.type
_entity_poly.pdbx_seq_one_letter_code
_entity_poly.pdbx_strand_id
1 'polypeptide(L)'
;MSIFIPPLIDKAYDSRRKADLHSIKTNLEVYYSFAEQYPEELPGCGQSLEYKSQSILNPIPCDPVTKEPYFYQIRRGDLQSFRVYTLLSNLNDISISDVGCLGGCGPDCFYNYGVSSANIDLVRCSFVCAPGGGREGSCELYQDTELSLCPKVYYTDSVCKNECDDPENRCENASGKQKPY
;
A
#
# COMPACT_ATOMS: atom_id res chain seq x y z
N MET A 1 8.90 -19.59 18.33
CA MET A 1 10.19 -20.11 17.82
C MET A 1 10.54 -19.24 16.61
N SER A 2 11.50 -18.32 16.73
CA SER A 2 11.84 -17.38 15.64
C SER A 2 12.91 -18.03 14.76
N ILE A 3 12.57 -18.30 13.50
CA ILE A 3 13.51 -18.85 12.52
C ILE A 3 14.38 -17.69 12.03
N PHE A 4 15.69 -17.78 12.24
CA PHE A 4 16.63 -16.84 11.65
C PHE A 4 16.69 -17.10 10.14
N ILE A 5 16.05 -16.21 9.36
CA ILE A 5 16.10 -16.24 7.90
C ILE A 5 17.33 -15.44 7.46
N PRO A 6 18.27 -16.03 6.70
CA PRO A 6 19.42 -15.30 6.18
C PRO A 6 19.00 -14.12 5.28
N PRO A 7 19.70 -12.97 5.32
CA PRO A 7 19.34 -11.77 4.55
C PRO A 7 19.17 -11.98 3.03
N LEU A 8 19.80 -13.00 2.45
CA LEU A 8 19.66 -13.34 1.04
C LEU A 8 18.32 -14.03 0.72
N ILE A 9 17.78 -14.81 1.67
CA ILE A 9 16.50 -15.49 1.51
C ILE A 9 15.36 -14.47 1.57
N ASP A 10 15.44 -13.48 2.45
CA ASP A 10 14.46 -12.37 2.50
C ASP A 10 14.41 -11.60 1.18
N LYS A 11 15.58 -11.28 0.60
CA LYS A 11 15.63 -10.63 -0.73
C LYS A 11 15.03 -11.50 -1.83
N ALA A 12 15.21 -12.82 -1.77
CA ALA A 12 14.59 -13.73 -2.73
C ALA A 12 13.07 -13.76 -2.59
N TYR A 13 12.55 -13.79 -1.35
CA TYR A 13 11.11 -13.71 -1.09
C TYR A 13 10.52 -12.36 -1.50
N ASP A 14 11.21 -11.25 -1.24
CA ASP A 14 10.77 -9.92 -1.68
C ASP A 14 10.76 -9.80 -3.20
N SER A 15 11.78 -10.35 -3.88
CA SER A 15 11.79 -10.42 -5.35
C SER A 15 10.60 -11.22 -5.86
N ARG A 16 10.23 -12.30 -5.17
CA ARG A 16 9.05 -13.11 -5.52
C ARG A 16 7.75 -12.34 -5.29
N ARG A 17 7.58 -11.65 -4.15
CA ARG A 17 6.41 -10.80 -3.85
C ARG A 17 6.21 -9.74 -4.92
N LYS A 18 7.30 -9.06 -5.33
CA LYS A 18 7.26 -8.06 -6.40
C LYS A 18 6.80 -8.66 -7.73
N ALA A 19 7.33 -9.81 -8.11
CA ALA A 19 6.92 -10.52 -9.32
C ALA A 19 5.46 -10.99 -9.27
N ASP A 20 5.01 -11.48 -8.11
CA ASP A 20 3.64 -11.91 -7.89
C ASP A 20 2.65 -10.74 -8.01
N LEU A 21 2.92 -9.60 -7.37
CA LEU A 21 2.11 -8.38 -7.51
C LEU A 21 2.08 -7.88 -8.95
N HIS A 22 3.21 -7.93 -9.67
CA HIS A 22 3.25 -7.57 -11.09
C HIS A 22 2.39 -8.50 -11.96
N SER A 23 2.43 -9.81 -11.68
CA SER A 23 1.58 -10.80 -12.34
C SER A 23 0.09 -10.54 -12.06
N ILE A 24 -0.29 -10.32 -10.80
CA ILE A 24 -1.66 -9.98 -10.41
C ILE A 24 -2.12 -8.71 -11.15
N LYS A 25 -1.32 -7.63 -11.09
CA LYS A 25 -1.62 -6.37 -11.80
C LYS A 25 -1.91 -6.62 -13.27
N THR A 26 -0.97 -7.27 -13.97
CA THR A 26 -1.07 -7.50 -15.42
C THR A 26 -2.32 -8.29 -15.77
N ASN A 27 -2.63 -9.33 -14.99
CA ASN A 27 -3.81 -10.15 -15.23
C ASN A 27 -5.13 -9.47 -14.83
N LEU A 28 -5.11 -8.53 -13.88
CA LEU A 28 -6.27 -7.68 -13.61
C LEU A 28 -6.55 -6.71 -14.76
N GLU A 29 -5.52 -6.20 -15.45
CA GLU A 29 -5.74 -5.42 -16.68
C GLU A 29 -6.33 -6.27 -17.81
N VAL A 30 -5.88 -7.53 -17.93
CA VAL A 30 -6.50 -8.49 -18.86
C VAL A 30 -7.96 -8.76 -18.47
N TYR A 31 -8.26 -8.98 -17.18
CA TYR A 31 -9.63 -9.13 -16.70
C TYR A 31 -10.50 -7.93 -17.07
N TYR A 32 -10.01 -6.71 -16.79
CA TYR A 32 -10.71 -5.47 -17.10
C TYR A 32 -11.02 -5.34 -18.60
N SER A 33 -10.09 -5.76 -19.47
CA SER A 33 -10.31 -5.72 -20.93
C SER A 33 -11.50 -6.56 -21.40
N PHE A 34 -11.93 -7.56 -20.64
CA PHE A 34 -13.11 -8.39 -20.93
C PHE A 34 -14.35 -7.98 -20.14
N ALA A 35 -14.17 -7.51 -18.91
CA ALA A 35 -15.25 -7.25 -17.96
C ALA A 35 -15.69 -5.78 -17.90
N GLU A 36 -14.86 -4.85 -18.41
CA GLU A 36 -14.99 -3.39 -18.28
C GLU A 36 -15.05 -2.89 -16.83
N GLN A 37 -14.61 -3.73 -15.90
CA GLN A 37 -14.47 -3.47 -14.48
C GLN A 37 -13.48 -4.47 -13.86
N TYR A 38 -12.88 -4.11 -12.73
CA TYR A 38 -12.09 -5.03 -11.92
C TYR A 38 -13.02 -5.92 -11.06
N PRO A 39 -12.56 -7.11 -10.63
CA PRO A 39 -13.35 -7.96 -9.76
C PRO A 39 -13.57 -7.29 -8.40
N GLU A 40 -14.74 -7.51 -7.78
CA GLU A 40 -15.04 -6.96 -6.46
C GLU A 40 -14.12 -7.56 -5.38
N GLU A 41 -13.79 -8.83 -5.52
CA GLU A 41 -12.85 -9.57 -4.67
C GLU A 41 -11.94 -10.44 -5.52
N LEU A 42 -10.71 -10.66 -5.08
CA LEU A 42 -9.86 -11.70 -5.66
C LEU A 42 -10.22 -13.07 -5.05
N PRO A 43 -10.24 -14.13 -5.86
CA PRO A 43 -10.21 -15.50 -5.34
C PRO A 43 -9.05 -15.70 -4.36
N GLY A 44 -9.18 -16.71 -3.51
CA GLY A 44 -8.09 -17.10 -2.62
C GLY A 44 -6.83 -17.44 -3.42
N CYS A 45 -5.66 -17.21 -2.83
CA CYS A 45 -4.42 -17.59 -3.47
C CYS A 45 -4.38 -19.12 -3.70
N GLY A 46 -3.75 -19.56 -4.78
CA GLY A 46 -3.84 -20.94 -5.27
C GLY A 46 -5.07 -21.24 -6.13
N GLN A 47 -6.08 -20.37 -6.13
CA GLN A 47 -7.25 -20.50 -7.02
C GLN A 47 -7.02 -19.76 -8.35
N SER A 48 -7.86 -20.05 -9.35
CA SER A 48 -7.85 -19.35 -10.63
C SER A 48 -8.66 -18.05 -10.56
N LEU A 49 -8.12 -16.97 -11.13
CA LEU A 49 -8.92 -15.81 -11.52
C LEU A 49 -9.54 -16.11 -12.89
N GLU A 50 -10.86 -16.07 -12.94
CA GLU A 50 -11.62 -16.40 -14.15
C GLU A 50 -12.62 -15.29 -14.48
N TYR A 51 -12.87 -15.09 -15.76
CA TYR A 51 -13.99 -14.30 -16.24
C TYR A 51 -14.82 -15.15 -17.21
N LYS A 52 -16.07 -15.43 -16.85
CA LYS A 52 -16.98 -16.35 -17.54
C LYS A 52 -16.37 -17.76 -17.69
N SER A 53 -15.78 -18.07 -18.84
CA SER A 53 -15.15 -19.37 -19.13
C SER A 53 -13.67 -19.25 -19.49
N GLN A 54 -13.09 -18.05 -19.35
CA GLN A 54 -11.68 -17.80 -19.62
C GLN A 54 -10.91 -17.75 -18.30
N SER A 55 -9.93 -18.63 -18.17
CA SER A 55 -8.93 -18.55 -17.11
C SER A 55 -7.97 -17.41 -17.43
N ILE A 56 -7.96 -16.39 -16.57
CA ILE A 56 -7.14 -15.18 -16.74
C ILE A 56 -5.80 -15.38 -16.06
N LEU A 57 -5.81 -15.81 -14.79
CA LEU A 57 -4.59 -16.12 -14.03
C LEU A 57 -4.80 -17.43 -13.27
N ASN A 58 -3.90 -18.39 -13.46
CA ASN A 58 -3.94 -19.67 -12.76
C ASN A 58 -2.54 -20.13 -12.34
N PRO A 59 -2.23 -20.24 -11.04
CA PRO A 59 -3.02 -19.77 -9.90
C PRO A 59 -2.75 -18.30 -9.56
N ILE A 60 -3.64 -17.68 -8.77
CA ILE A 60 -3.31 -16.45 -8.03
C ILE A 60 -2.16 -16.76 -7.07
N PRO A 61 -1.04 -16.03 -7.13
CA PRO A 61 0.10 -16.32 -6.28
C PRO A 61 -0.18 -16.03 -4.81
N CYS A 62 0.37 -16.85 -3.92
CA CYS A 62 0.38 -16.62 -2.47
C CYS A 62 1.68 -15.93 -2.05
N ASP A 63 1.67 -15.23 -0.92
CA ASP A 63 2.91 -14.78 -0.29
C ASP A 63 3.84 -15.99 -0.05
N PRO A 64 5.12 -15.91 -0.44
CA PRO A 64 6.01 -17.06 -0.40
C PRO A 64 6.39 -17.50 1.01
N VAL A 65 6.17 -16.66 2.02
CA VAL A 65 6.47 -16.94 3.43
C VAL A 65 5.21 -17.30 4.19
N THR A 66 4.20 -16.43 4.20
CA THR A 66 2.99 -16.63 5.00
C THR A 66 2.02 -17.63 4.37
N LYS A 67 2.12 -17.83 3.05
CA LYS A 67 1.18 -18.61 2.24
C LYS A 67 -0.24 -18.02 2.19
N GLU A 68 -0.39 -16.78 2.63
CA GLU A 68 -1.65 -16.04 2.60
C GLU A 68 -1.81 -15.25 1.28
N PRO A 69 -3.04 -14.84 0.93
CA PRO A 69 -3.28 -13.92 -0.17
C PRO A 69 -2.65 -12.54 0.04
N TYR A 70 -2.32 -11.87 -1.06
CA TYR A 70 -1.97 -10.45 -1.03
C TYR A 70 -3.21 -9.58 -0.77
N PHE A 71 -3.02 -8.42 -0.16
CA PHE A 71 -4.14 -7.56 0.20
C PHE A 71 -4.66 -6.80 -1.02
N TYR A 72 -5.84 -7.16 -1.49
CA TYR A 72 -6.54 -6.51 -2.58
C TYR A 72 -7.50 -5.44 -2.06
N GLN A 73 -7.51 -4.29 -2.72
CA GLN A 73 -8.36 -3.16 -2.36
C GLN A 73 -8.99 -2.54 -3.60
N ILE A 74 -10.30 -2.36 -3.54
CA ILE A 74 -11.08 -1.51 -4.43
C ILE A 74 -11.71 -0.39 -3.62
N ARG A 75 -12.19 0.65 -4.28
CA ARG A 75 -13.04 1.64 -3.65
C ARG A 75 -14.49 1.13 -3.66
N ARG A 76 -15.19 1.20 -2.54
CA ARG A 76 -16.57 0.72 -2.44
C ARG A 76 -17.46 1.41 -3.48
N GLY A 77 -18.12 0.60 -4.31
CA GLY A 77 -18.99 1.09 -5.38
C GLY A 77 -18.26 1.62 -6.63
N ASP A 78 -16.94 1.48 -6.69
CA ASP A 78 -16.10 1.90 -7.80
C ASP A 78 -15.10 0.79 -8.16
N LEU A 79 -15.51 -0.02 -9.13
CA LEU A 79 -14.72 -1.13 -9.68
C LEU A 79 -13.80 -0.71 -10.84
N GLN A 80 -13.54 0.59 -10.98
CA GLN A 80 -12.72 1.14 -12.09
C GLN A 80 -11.26 1.34 -11.70
N SER A 81 -10.89 1.06 -10.45
CA SER A 81 -9.51 1.06 -10.00
C SER A 81 -9.28 0.01 -8.93
N PHE A 82 -8.05 -0.47 -8.82
CA PHE A 82 -7.65 -1.39 -7.76
C PHE A 82 -6.27 -1.05 -7.22
N ARG A 83 -5.97 -1.62 -6.05
CA ARG A 83 -4.64 -1.68 -5.46
C ARG A 83 -4.39 -3.06 -4.88
N VAL A 84 -3.13 -3.49 -4.91
CA VAL A 84 -2.67 -4.71 -4.26
C VAL A 84 -1.44 -4.37 -3.44
N TYR A 85 -1.40 -4.82 -2.19
CA TYR A 85 -0.33 -4.48 -1.25
C TYR A 85 0.33 -5.71 -0.64
N THR A 86 1.57 -5.52 -0.18
CA THR A 86 2.36 -6.53 0.53
C THR A 86 3.39 -5.87 1.46
N LEU A 87 4.03 -6.70 2.28
CA LEU A 87 5.15 -6.32 3.12
C LEU A 87 6.43 -6.95 2.56
N LEU A 88 7.38 -6.11 2.16
CA LEU A 88 8.75 -6.52 1.88
C LEU A 88 9.52 -6.59 3.19
N SER A 89 10.29 -7.68 3.37
CA SER A 89 11.12 -7.91 4.54
C SER A 89 12.33 -6.97 4.57
N ASN A 90 12.94 -6.70 3.41
CA ASN A 90 14.08 -5.80 3.27
C ASN A 90 13.61 -4.34 3.25
N LEU A 91 13.58 -3.69 4.41
CA LEU A 91 13.18 -2.28 4.55
C LEU A 91 14.09 -1.28 3.82
N ASN A 92 15.28 -1.70 3.39
CA ASN A 92 16.19 -0.89 2.58
C ASN A 92 16.05 -1.15 1.07
N ASP A 93 15.02 -1.88 0.64
CA ASP A 93 14.74 -2.07 -0.78
C ASP A 93 14.27 -0.76 -1.40
N ILE A 94 15.00 -0.29 -2.41
CA ILE A 94 14.72 1.00 -3.08
C ILE A 94 13.30 1.04 -3.65
N SER A 95 12.72 -0.12 -4.01
CA SER A 95 11.38 -0.18 -4.54
C SER A 95 10.31 0.32 -3.57
N ILE A 96 10.56 0.31 -2.25
CA ILE A 96 9.67 0.88 -1.22
C ILE A 96 9.60 2.41 -1.40
N SER A 97 10.76 3.04 -1.60
CA SER A 97 10.85 4.48 -1.86
C SER A 97 10.29 4.85 -3.23
N ASP A 98 10.57 4.05 -4.26
CA ASP A 98 10.13 4.31 -5.63
C ASP A 98 8.59 4.37 -5.74
N VAL A 99 7.88 3.56 -4.95
CA VAL A 99 6.40 3.59 -4.89
C VAL A 99 5.86 4.60 -3.85
N GLY A 100 6.74 5.26 -3.09
CA GLY A 100 6.39 6.28 -2.09
C GLY A 100 5.83 5.72 -0.79
N CYS A 101 6.15 4.47 -0.42
CA CYS A 101 5.62 3.79 0.75
C CYS A 101 6.55 3.81 1.97
N LEU A 102 7.49 4.76 2.04
CA LEU A 102 8.42 4.90 3.17
C LEU A 102 7.71 5.13 4.51
N GLY A 103 6.60 5.87 4.50
CA GLY A 103 5.74 6.07 5.68
C GLY A 103 4.63 5.04 5.82
N GLY A 104 4.69 3.97 5.03
CA GLY A 104 3.62 3.00 4.89
C GLY A 104 2.64 3.32 3.76
N CYS A 105 1.81 2.35 3.45
CA CYS A 105 0.83 2.39 2.37
C CYS A 105 -0.41 1.56 2.72
N GLY A 106 -1.50 1.89 2.04
CA GLY A 106 -2.77 1.16 2.17
C GLY A 106 -3.48 1.38 3.51
N PRO A 107 -4.43 0.50 3.85
CA PRO A 107 -5.15 0.57 5.12
C PRO A 107 -4.20 0.59 6.30
N ASP A 108 -4.49 1.47 7.26
CA ASP A 108 -3.72 1.66 8.49
C ASP A 108 -2.22 1.89 8.28
N CYS A 109 -1.80 2.25 7.06
CA CYS A 109 -0.41 2.42 6.67
C CYS A 109 0.45 1.16 6.90
N PHE A 110 -0.19 -0.02 6.89
CA PHE A 110 0.43 -1.27 7.30
C PHE A 110 1.45 -1.81 6.30
N TYR A 111 1.28 -1.52 5.00
CA TYR A 111 2.09 -2.10 3.93
C TYR A 111 3.25 -1.19 3.56
N ASN A 112 4.33 -1.72 2.98
CA ASN A 112 5.46 -0.93 2.50
C ASN A 112 5.72 -1.09 0.99
N TYR A 113 4.87 -1.84 0.29
CA TYR A 113 4.93 -1.98 -1.15
C TYR A 113 3.55 -2.32 -1.72
N GLY A 114 3.33 -1.92 -2.97
CA GLY A 114 2.09 -2.23 -3.67
C GLY A 114 2.13 -1.90 -5.14
N VAL A 115 1.05 -2.25 -5.82
CA VAL A 115 0.77 -1.90 -7.22
C VAL A 115 -0.68 -1.45 -7.34
N SER A 116 -0.96 -0.59 -8.32
CA SER A 116 -2.31 -0.10 -8.62
C SER A 116 -2.60 -0.19 -10.12
N SER A 117 -3.88 -0.05 -10.47
CA SER A 117 -4.33 0.24 -11.84
C SER A 117 -3.73 1.57 -12.33
N ALA A 118 -3.63 1.74 -13.65
CA ALA A 118 -2.92 2.87 -14.25
C ALA A 118 -3.53 4.26 -13.94
N ASN A 119 -4.80 4.31 -13.56
CA ASN A 119 -5.57 5.53 -13.30
C ASN A 119 -5.51 6.02 -11.85
N ILE A 120 -4.78 5.35 -10.96
CA ILE A 120 -4.73 5.72 -9.56
C ILE A 120 -3.37 5.45 -8.92
N ASP A 121 -2.95 6.31 -7.99
CA ASP A 121 -1.79 6.07 -7.12
C ASP A 121 -2.12 5.17 -5.94
N LEU A 122 -1.08 4.55 -5.35
CA LEU A 122 -1.20 3.93 -4.02
C LEU A 122 -1.62 4.95 -2.97
N VAL A 123 -2.31 4.46 -1.93
CA VAL A 123 -2.57 5.25 -0.74
C VAL A 123 -1.25 5.33 0.04
N ARG A 124 -0.57 6.48 -0.02
CA ARG A 124 0.72 6.70 0.63
C ARG A 124 0.51 7.38 1.97
N CYS A 125 1.20 6.89 2.99
CA CYS A 125 1.17 7.50 4.29
C CYS A 125 2.42 8.34 4.55
N SER A 126 2.25 9.39 5.34
CA SER A 126 3.36 10.21 5.80
C SER A 126 3.06 10.76 7.17
N PHE A 127 4.11 10.91 7.99
CA PHE A 127 3.98 11.60 9.25
C PHE A 127 3.87 13.10 8.99
N VAL A 128 2.96 13.74 9.72
CA VAL A 128 2.71 15.18 9.64
C VAL A 128 2.44 15.72 11.02
N CYS A 129 2.64 17.03 11.20
CA CYS A 129 2.24 17.70 12.43
C CYS A 129 0.72 17.95 12.38
N ALA A 130 -0.02 17.34 13.30
CA ALA A 130 -1.46 17.45 13.33
C ALA A 130 -1.92 18.90 13.63
N PRO A 131 -3.13 19.31 13.17
CA PRO A 131 -3.62 20.69 13.31
C PRO A 131 -3.68 21.21 14.76
N GLY A 132 -3.93 20.31 15.72
CA GLY A 132 -3.96 20.60 17.16
C GLY A 132 -2.63 20.43 17.89
N GLY A 133 -1.50 20.49 17.17
CA GLY A 133 -0.15 20.19 17.69
C GLY A 133 0.40 21.16 18.73
N GLY A 134 1.66 20.93 19.15
CA GLY A 134 2.37 21.70 20.19
C GLY A 134 2.64 20.94 21.50
N ARG A 135 2.51 19.61 21.46
CA ARG A 135 2.77 18.70 22.58
C ARG A 135 3.40 17.40 22.09
N GLU A 136 3.98 16.62 23.00
CA GLU A 136 4.44 15.26 22.71
C GLU A 136 3.32 14.43 22.04
N GLY A 137 3.66 13.73 20.96
CA GLY A 137 2.68 12.95 20.17
C GLY A 137 1.89 13.74 19.12
N SER A 138 2.27 14.99 18.81
CA SER A 138 1.61 15.78 17.74
C SER A 138 1.97 15.36 16.32
N CYS A 139 2.93 14.44 16.16
CA CYS A 139 3.33 13.87 14.88
C CYS A 139 2.51 12.60 14.62
N GLU A 140 1.71 12.59 13.56
CA GLU A 140 0.74 11.53 13.28
C GLU A 140 0.81 11.08 11.82
N LEU A 141 0.47 9.82 11.53
CA LEU A 141 0.34 9.30 10.17
C LEU A 141 -0.95 9.76 9.51
N TYR A 142 -0.84 10.32 8.31
CA TYR A 142 -1.96 10.73 7.47
C TYR A 142 -1.89 9.99 6.13
N GLN A 143 -3.04 9.58 5.61
CA GLN A 143 -3.19 8.87 4.33
C GLN A 143 -3.37 9.82 3.13
N ASP A 144 -3.73 11.08 3.38
CA ASP A 144 -3.88 12.11 2.36
C ASP A 144 -3.43 13.47 2.90
N THR A 145 -2.16 13.77 2.75
CA THR A 145 -1.58 15.01 3.29
C THR A 145 -2.07 16.27 2.55
N GLU A 146 -2.49 16.12 1.29
CA GLU A 146 -3.01 17.23 0.48
C GLU A 146 -4.41 17.63 0.92
N LEU A 147 -5.29 16.66 1.19
CA LEU A 147 -6.63 16.91 1.72
C LEU A 147 -6.60 17.63 3.07
N SER A 148 -5.56 17.37 3.86
CA SER A 148 -5.32 18.03 5.14
C SER A 148 -4.54 19.35 5.05
N LEU A 149 -4.11 19.73 3.84
CA LEU A 149 -3.31 20.94 3.58
C LEU A 149 -2.06 20.98 4.47
N CYS A 150 -1.34 19.86 4.53
CA CYS A 150 -0.13 19.75 5.33
C CYS A 150 1.05 20.47 4.65
N PRO A 151 1.67 21.48 5.31
CA PRO A 151 2.76 22.26 4.71
C PRO A 151 4.06 21.46 4.62
N LYS A 152 4.22 20.44 5.47
CA LYS A 152 5.41 19.60 5.54
C LYS A 152 5.05 18.15 5.85
N VAL A 153 5.77 17.24 5.22
CA VAL A 153 5.62 15.79 5.38
C VAL A 153 6.93 15.14 5.79
N TYR A 154 6.83 14.08 6.58
CA TYR A 154 7.96 13.35 7.13
C TYR A 154 7.77 11.86 6.85
N TYR A 155 8.52 11.32 5.89
CA TYR A 155 8.23 9.96 5.40
C TYR A 155 8.55 8.87 6.42
N THR A 156 9.65 8.97 7.17
CA THR A 156 10.10 7.89 8.08
C THR A 156 10.30 8.37 9.51
N ASP A 157 9.87 9.58 9.83
CA ASP A 157 10.15 10.23 11.10
C ASP A 157 8.87 10.40 11.91
N SER A 158 8.65 9.48 12.84
CA SER A 158 7.48 9.43 13.71
C SER A 158 7.44 10.53 14.78
N VAL A 159 8.48 11.35 14.87
CA VAL A 159 8.51 12.53 15.74
C VAL A 159 8.53 13.83 14.94
N CYS A 160 8.46 13.76 13.60
CA CYS A 160 8.42 14.91 12.71
C CYS A 160 9.58 15.88 13.00
N LYS A 161 10.78 15.33 13.24
CA LYS A 161 11.98 16.07 13.67
C LYS A 161 11.80 16.94 14.93
N ASN A 162 10.77 16.69 15.73
CA ASN A 162 10.31 17.53 16.85
C ASN A 162 9.94 18.96 16.42
N GLU A 163 9.45 19.16 15.20
CA GLU A 163 9.13 20.49 14.66
C GLU A 163 7.64 20.86 14.78
N CYS A 164 6.82 20.01 15.42
CA CYS A 164 5.38 20.24 15.52
C CYS A 164 4.96 21.33 16.51
N ASP A 165 5.91 21.84 17.30
CA ASP A 165 5.68 23.01 18.16
C ASP A 165 5.53 24.29 17.33
N ASP A 166 6.13 24.33 16.14
CA ASP A 166 5.95 25.41 15.18
C ASP A 166 4.60 25.28 14.45
N PRO A 167 3.67 26.25 14.60
CA PRO A 167 2.41 26.25 13.90
C PRO A 167 2.54 26.23 12.36
N GLU A 168 3.62 26.76 11.78
CA GLU A 168 3.84 26.77 10.33
C GLU A 168 4.06 25.37 9.75
N ASN A 169 4.41 24.39 10.59
CA ASN A 169 4.59 23.00 10.17
C ASN A 169 3.32 22.14 10.29
N ARG A 170 2.23 22.68 10.87
CA ARG A 170 1.00 21.94 11.16
C ARG A 170 0.06 21.92 9.96
N CYS A 171 -0.60 20.80 9.74
CA CYS A 171 -1.70 20.72 8.77
C CYS A 171 -2.84 21.64 9.18
N GLU A 172 -3.62 22.13 8.21
CA GLU A 172 -4.77 22.99 8.52
C GLU A 172 -5.93 22.21 9.15
N ASN A 173 -6.12 20.94 8.76
CA ASN A 173 -7.22 20.11 9.25
C ASN A 173 -6.89 18.60 9.26
N ALA A 174 -7.77 17.78 9.84
CA ALA A 174 -7.56 16.33 10.00
C ALA A 174 -8.27 15.48 8.92
N SER A 175 -8.80 16.08 7.87
CA SER A 175 -9.63 15.40 6.85
C SER A 175 -8.88 14.28 6.12
N GLY A 176 -7.56 14.42 5.98
CA GLY A 176 -6.67 13.47 5.34
C GLY A 176 -6.09 12.39 6.24
N LYS A 177 -6.46 12.34 7.52
CA LYS A 177 -5.90 11.37 8.48
C LYS A 177 -6.21 9.93 8.08
N GLN A 178 -7.45 9.67 7.70
CA GLN A 178 -7.90 8.38 7.17
C GLN A 178 -8.81 8.62 5.97
N LYS A 179 -8.59 7.87 4.89
CA LYS A 179 -9.52 7.82 3.76
C LYS A 179 -10.40 6.56 3.88
N PRO A 180 -11.74 6.71 3.86
CA PRO A 180 -12.61 5.57 3.66
C PRO A 180 -12.45 5.10 2.20
N TYR A 181 -11.99 3.87 2.02
CA TYR A 181 -11.95 3.18 0.72
C TYR A 181 -13.05 2.14 0.68
#